data_AF-A0A956Z500-F1
#
_entry.id   AF-A0A956Z500-F1
#
_cell.length_a   1.000
_cell.length_b   1.000
_cell.length_c   1.000
_cell.angle_alpha   90.00
_cell.angle_beta   90.00
_cell.angle_gamma   90.00
#
_symmetry.space_group_name_H-M   'P 1'
#
loop_
_entity.id
_entity.type
_entity.pdbx_description
1 polymer ?
#
loop_
_entity_poly.entity_id
_entity_poly.type
_entity_poly.pdbx_seq_one_letter_code
_entity_poly.pdbx_strand_id
1 'polypeptide(L)'
;MAVHSYGHLPGLSSTDSETELFLFVSNLSFILERRDDILQKRDYFFCSPSFSWCSWPYLGGDGPLPLGFLLTGWRDGWLTETCPECSSTVYLICFGGSPLSGSNGWTGICSGCPGVKSTRGASPDSFRARLVSVIHLRKSFPAALVEWQEYDGYEFCWGGAGLKPAKKKRLVRHLTAEPVVLETLLEDLSRGSLRQCGPPVVCLLRIEARLKYSRRQERS
;
A
#
# COMPACT_ATOMS: atom_id res chain seq x y z
N MET A 1 -0.17 -15.24 14.16
CA MET A 1 -0.15 -13.88 13.59
C MET A 1 -0.64 -13.97 12.16
N ALA A 2 -1.65 -13.17 11.80
CA ALA A 2 -2.06 -13.02 10.41
C ALA A 2 -1.64 -11.61 9.98
N VAL A 3 -1.10 -11.44 8.77
CA VAL A 3 -0.83 -10.10 8.25
C VAL A 3 -1.93 -9.76 7.27
N HIS A 4 -2.68 -8.72 7.62
CA HIS A 4 -3.64 -8.12 6.73
C HIS A 4 -3.22 -6.68 6.48
N SER A 5 -2.79 -6.39 5.26
CA SER A 5 -2.67 -5.03 4.76
C SER A 5 -4.03 -4.67 4.15
N TYR A 6 -4.93 -4.08 4.94
CA TYR A 6 -6.17 -3.55 4.39
C TYR A 6 -5.92 -2.19 3.76
N GLY A 7 -6.27 -2.10 2.49
CA GLY A 7 -6.12 -0.94 1.63
C GLY A 7 -7.18 0.14 1.78
N HIS A 8 -7.71 0.39 2.98
CA HIS A 8 -8.79 1.36 3.13
C HIS A 8 -8.28 2.67 3.75
N LEU A 9 -8.28 3.73 2.95
CA LEU A 9 -8.17 5.11 3.43
C LEU A 9 -9.59 5.65 3.66
N PRO A 10 -9.89 6.25 4.82
CA PRO A 10 -11.14 6.94 5.06
C PRO A 10 -11.17 8.28 4.32
N GLY A 11 -12.17 8.47 3.45
CA GLY A 11 -12.84 9.75 3.22
C GLY A 11 -12.02 11.02 2.88
N LEU A 12 -10.94 10.94 2.09
CA LEU A 12 -10.29 12.16 1.57
C LEU A 12 -11.10 12.76 0.43
N SER A 13 -11.28 14.09 0.45
CA SER A 13 -12.00 14.81 -0.59
C SER A 13 -11.17 14.85 -1.88
N SER A 14 -11.82 14.93 -3.05
CA SER A 14 -11.11 14.93 -4.35
C SER A 14 -10.14 16.10 -4.49
N THR A 15 -10.45 17.24 -3.85
CA THR A 15 -9.65 18.48 -3.91
C THR A 15 -8.34 18.36 -3.14
N ASP A 16 -8.33 17.63 -2.03
CA ASP A 16 -7.12 17.39 -1.24
C ASP A 16 -6.12 16.54 -2.05
N SER A 17 -6.62 15.58 -2.82
CA SER A 17 -5.79 14.68 -3.62
C SER A 17 -5.12 15.36 -4.82
N GLU A 18 -5.77 16.34 -5.45
CA GLU A 18 -5.17 17.11 -6.55
C GLU A 18 -4.06 18.04 -6.04
N THR A 19 -4.30 18.69 -4.90
CA THR A 19 -3.32 19.56 -4.25
C THR A 19 -2.07 18.78 -3.82
N GLU A 20 -2.26 17.63 -3.18
CA GLU A 20 -1.15 16.76 -2.78
C GLU A 20 -0.39 16.21 -4.00
N LEU A 21 -1.10 15.84 -5.08
CA LEU A 21 -0.46 15.40 -6.33
C LEU A 21 0.37 16.51 -6.96
N PHE A 22 -0.15 17.74 -7.00
CA PHE A 22 0.60 18.89 -7.50
C PHE A 22 1.87 19.12 -6.68
N LEU A 23 1.75 19.12 -5.34
CA LEU A 23 2.90 19.25 -4.44
C LEU A 23 3.93 18.14 -4.70
N PHE A 24 3.47 16.90 -4.87
CA PHE A 24 4.33 15.76 -5.17
C PHE A 24 5.07 15.92 -6.51
N VAL A 25 4.36 16.28 -7.58
CA VAL A 25 4.93 16.47 -8.92
C VAL A 25 5.97 17.58 -8.91
N SER A 26 5.68 18.72 -8.26
CA SER A 26 6.61 19.84 -8.13
C SER A 26 7.89 19.51 -7.37
N ASN A 27 7.85 18.49 -6.51
CA ASN A 27 9.00 18.05 -5.70
C ASN A 27 9.58 16.69 -6.14
N LEU A 28 9.16 16.15 -7.29
CA LEU A 28 9.53 14.80 -7.70
C LEU A 28 11.05 14.60 -7.80
N SER A 29 11.75 15.56 -8.42
CA SER A 29 13.22 15.50 -8.53
C SER A 29 13.91 15.44 -7.17
N PHE A 30 13.45 16.26 -6.23
CA PHE A 30 13.96 16.30 -4.86
C PHE A 30 13.68 14.99 -4.09
N ILE A 31 12.47 14.44 -4.24
CA ILE A 31 12.10 13.14 -3.67
C ILE A 31 12.99 12.02 -4.22
N LEU A 32 13.27 12.03 -5.53
CA LEU A 32 14.14 11.04 -6.17
C LEU A 32 15.60 11.16 -5.72
N GLU A 33 16.10 12.38 -5.52
CA GLU A 33 17.43 12.65 -4.97
C GLU A 33 17.57 12.13 -3.54
N ARG A 34 16.52 12.30 -2.72
CA ARG A 34 16.46 11.88 -1.32
C ARG A 34 15.87 10.48 -1.09
N ARG A 35 15.78 9.66 -2.15
CA ARG A 35 15.11 8.35 -2.09
C ARG A 35 15.68 7.43 -1.01
N ASP A 36 17.00 7.43 -0.81
CA ASP A 36 17.65 6.51 0.12
C ASP A 36 17.34 6.90 1.57
N ASP A 37 17.28 8.20 1.87
CA ASP A 37 16.83 8.73 3.16
C ASP A 37 15.38 8.30 3.46
N ILE A 38 14.49 8.38 2.45
CA ILE A 38 13.08 7.96 2.58
C ILE A 38 12.97 6.46 2.83
N LEU A 39 13.72 5.64 2.08
CA LEU A 39 13.67 4.19 2.20
C LEU A 39 14.24 3.66 3.52
N GLN A 40 15.20 4.37 4.11
CA GLN A 40 15.83 4.00 5.38
C GLN A 40 15.05 4.43 6.62
N LYS A 41 14.04 5.28 6.47
CA LYS A 41 13.24 5.79 7.58
C LYS A 41 11.84 5.23 7.50
N ARG A 42 11.49 4.38 8.47
CA ARG A 42 10.20 3.68 8.52
C ARG A 42 9.01 4.63 8.36
N ASP A 43 9.02 5.77 9.05
CA ASP A 43 7.86 6.68 9.04
C ASP A 43 7.73 7.43 7.71
N TYR A 44 8.84 7.64 6.99
CA TYR A 44 8.85 8.18 5.63
C TYR A 44 8.47 7.13 4.60
N PHE A 45 8.97 5.91 4.76
CA PHE A 45 8.65 4.76 3.93
C PHE A 45 7.14 4.51 3.87
N PHE A 46 6.45 4.62 5.02
CA PHE A 46 5.01 4.44 5.12
C PHE A 46 4.17 5.71 4.87
N CYS A 47 4.77 6.85 4.52
CA CYS A 47 4.04 8.02 4.04
C CYS A 47 3.12 7.61 2.88
N SER A 48 1.83 7.90 2.96
CA SER A 48 0.82 7.34 2.06
C SER A 48 0.04 8.45 1.35
N PRO A 49 0.57 9.01 0.24
CA PRO A 49 -0.14 10.03 -0.51
C PRO A 49 -1.51 9.54 -0.99
N SER A 50 -2.52 10.39 -0.94
CA SER A 50 -3.91 10.06 -1.24
C SER A 50 -4.12 9.66 -2.70
N PHE A 51 -3.34 10.24 -3.61
CA PHE A 51 -3.41 9.92 -5.04
C PHE A 51 -2.81 8.55 -5.37
N SER A 52 -2.07 7.94 -4.44
CA SER A 52 -1.31 6.72 -4.72
C SER A 52 -2.01 5.46 -4.22
N TRP A 53 -2.43 4.62 -5.15
CA TRP A 53 -3.17 3.41 -4.85
C TRP A 53 -3.01 2.35 -5.94
N CYS A 54 -3.22 1.10 -5.56
CA CYS A 54 -3.44 0.02 -6.50
C CYS A 54 -4.77 -0.65 -6.23
N SER A 55 -5.56 -0.98 -7.26
CA SER A 55 -6.80 -1.74 -7.07
C SER A 55 -6.84 -3.06 -7.80
N TRP A 56 -7.14 -4.10 -7.03
CA TRP A 56 -7.57 -5.38 -7.55
C TRP A 56 -8.54 -6.07 -6.58
N PRO A 57 -9.85 -6.13 -6.88
CA PRO A 57 -10.86 -6.62 -5.93
C PRO A 57 -10.71 -8.09 -5.54
N TYR A 58 -9.87 -8.86 -6.24
CA TYR A 58 -9.79 -10.32 -6.08
C TYR A 58 -8.61 -10.81 -5.23
N LEU A 59 -7.63 -9.96 -4.87
CA LEU A 59 -6.49 -10.36 -4.03
C LEU A 59 -6.17 -9.32 -2.95
N GLY A 60 -5.52 -9.78 -1.86
CA GLY A 60 -5.06 -8.98 -0.73
C GLY A 60 -3.88 -8.02 -1.02
N GLY A 61 -3.85 -7.46 -2.24
CA GLY A 61 -2.89 -6.45 -2.69
C GLY A 61 -3.50 -5.05 -2.86
N ASP A 62 -4.82 -4.93 -2.87
CA ASP A 62 -5.56 -3.67 -3.02
C ASP A 62 -5.21 -2.66 -1.92
N GLY A 63 -5.21 -1.37 -2.28
CA GLY A 63 -5.06 -0.27 -1.34
C GLY A 63 -4.07 0.83 -1.70
N PRO A 64 -3.85 1.77 -0.77
CA PRO A 64 -2.87 2.82 -0.89
C PRO A 64 -1.48 2.23 -1.08
N LEU A 65 -0.68 2.90 -1.89
CA LEU A 65 0.72 2.59 -2.09
C LEU A 65 1.54 3.64 -1.33
N PRO A 66 2.19 3.24 -0.23
CA PRO A 66 3.11 4.13 0.45
C PRO A 66 4.25 4.57 -0.46
N LEU A 67 4.85 5.72 -0.17
CA LEU A 67 5.96 6.29 -0.91
C LEU A 67 7.14 5.32 -1.02
N GLY A 68 7.42 4.57 0.05
CA GLY A 68 8.45 3.53 0.03
C GLY A 68 8.20 2.44 -1.02
N PHE A 69 6.93 2.10 -1.30
CA PHE A 69 6.58 1.12 -2.32
C PHE A 69 6.76 1.70 -3.72
N LEU A 70 6.35 2.95 -3.93
CA LEU A 70 6.57 3.67 -5.18
C LEU A 70 8.06 3.74 -5.51
N LEU A 71 8.87 4.26 -4.57
CA LEU A 71 10.31 4.40 -4.75
C LEU A 71 11.01 3.06 -5.00
N THR A 72 10.62 2.02 -4.26
CA THR A 72 11.15 0.67 -4.49
C THR A 72 10.79 0.18 -5.88
N GLY A 73 9.54 0.39 -6.33
CA GLY A 73 9.11 -0.04 -7.66
C GLY A 73 9.66 0.76 -8.82
N TRP A 74 9.98 2.04 -8.60
CA TRP A 74 10.67 2.86 -9.59
C TRP A 74 12.13 2.45 -9.71
N ARG A 75 12.80 2.20 -8.59
CA ARG A 75 14.18 1.71 -8.56
C ARG A 75 14.32 0.36 -9.26
N ASP A 76 13.38 -0.55 -9.00
CA ASP A 76 13.40 -1.92 -9.53
C ASP A 76 12.72 -2.04 -10.92
N GLY A 77 12.20 -0.92 -11.47
CA GLY A 77 11.65 -0.83 -12.83
C GLY A 77 10.22 -1.34 -13.03
N TRP A 78 9.60 -2.01 -12.05
CA TRP A 78 8.26 -2.57 -12.22
C TRP A 78 7.13 -1.53 -12.12
N LEU A 79 7.36 -0.37 -11.47
CA LEU A 79 6.45 0.80 -11.53
C LEU A 79 6.95 1.86 -12.51
N THR A 80 7.62 1.46 -13.58
CA THR A 80 8.02 2.38 -14.64
C THR A 80 7.44 1.97 -15.98
N GLU A 81 7.17 2.96 -16.82
CA GLU A 81 6.76 2.79 -18.21
C GLU A 81 7.51 3.78 -19.11
N THR A 82 7.49 3.53 -20.41
CA THR A 82 8.04 4.48 -21.39
C THR A 82 6.96 5.47 -21.80
N CYS A 83 7.28 6.76 -21.78
CA CYS A 83 6.35 7.79 -22.22
C CYS A 83 6.12 7.68 -23.74
N PRO A 84 4.86 7.62 -24.21
CA PRO A 84 4.58 7.53 -25.64
C PRO A 84 4.91 8.82 -26.42
N GLU A 85 5.03 9.96 -25.73
CA GLU A 85 5.26 11.26 -26.36
C GLU A 85 6.75 11.63 -26.46
N CYS A 86 7.53 11.38 -25.41
CA CYS A 86 8.94 11.80 -25.34
C CYS A 86 9.93 10.66 -25.05
N SER A 87 9.45 9.42 -24.99
CA SER A 87 10.26 8.23 -24.69
C SER A 87 11.01 8.25 -23.36
N SER A 88 10.75 9.24 -22.50
CA SER A 88 11.31 9.32 -21.15
C SER A 88 10.60 8.37 -20.20
N THR A 89 11.19 8.13 -19.03
CA THR A 89 10.59 7.27 -18.01
C THR A 89 9.35 7.93 -17.38
N VAL A 90 8.28 7.14 -17.25
CA VAL A 90 7.07 7.47 -16.52
C VAL A 90 7.05 6.69 -15.21
N TYR A 91 6.98 7.41 -14.10
CA TYR A 91 6.91 6.86 -12.75
C TYR A 91 5.45 6.63 -12.36
N LEU A 92 5.03 5.38 -12.26
CA LEU A 92 3.65 5.04 -11.95
C LEU A 92 3.34 5.36 -10.49
N ILE A 93 2.24 6.07 -10.27
CA ILE A 93 1.73 6.44 -8.95
C ILE A 93 0.44 5.68 -8.61
N CYS A 94 -0.30 5.22 -9.62
CA CYS A 94 -1.49 4.39 -9.45
C CYS A 94 -1.62 3.37 -10.57
N PHE A 95 -2.19 2.20 -10.25
CA PHE A 95 -2.58 1.22 -11.27
C PHE A 95 -3.72 0.33 -10.77
N GLY A 96 -4.62 -0.09 -11.65
CA GLY A 96 -5.73 -0.91 -11.22
C GLY A 96 -6.59 -1.42 -12.35
N GLY A 97 -7.63 -2.15 -11.97
CA GLY A 97 -8.63 -2.70 -12.88
C GLY A 97 -8.57 -4.21 -12.99
N SER A 98 -9.20 -4.74 -14.04
CA SER A 98 -9.34 -6.18 -14.24
C SER A 98 -8.43 -6.64 -15.39
N PRO A 99 -7.36 -7.41 -15.10
CA PRO A 99 -6.52 -7.97 -16.16
C PRO A 99 -7.30 -8.98 -17.02
N LEU A 100 -8.33 -9.63 -16.46
CA LEU A 100 -9.13 -10.64 -17.16
C LEU A 100 -10.06 -10.06 -18.23
N SER A 101 -10.47 -8.80 -18.09
CA SER A 101 -11.33 -8.13 -19.08
C SER A 101 -10.56 -7.17 -19.99
N GLY A 102 -9.24 -7.08 -19.86
CA GLY A 102 -8.42 -6.05 -20.52
C GLY A 102 -8.71 -4.63 -20.02
N SER A 103 -9.52 -4.48 -18.96
CA SER A 103 -9.91 -3.19 -18.39
C SER A 103 -9.00 -2.83 -17.21
N ASN A 104 -7.70 -2.89 -17.45
CA ASN A 104 -6.67 -2.42 -16.52
C ASN A 104 -6.09 -1.10 -17.01
N GLY A 105 -5.44 -0.36 -16.12
CA GLY A 105 -4.83 0.90 -16.46
C GLY A 105 -3.83 1.34 -15.41
N TRP A 106 -3.13 2.42 -15.72
CA TRP A 106 -2.20 3.05 -14.81
C TRP A 106 -2.17 4.55 -15.04
N THR A 107 -1.72 5.24 -14.00
CA THR A 107 -1.48 6.67 -13.96
C THR A 107 -0.07 6.90 -13.41
N GLY A 108 0.68 7.80 -14.03
CA GLY A 108 2.09 8.04 -13.72
C GLY A 108 2.55 9.45 -14.09
N ILE A 109 3.72 9.82 -13.61
CA ILE A 109 4.33 11.13 -13.84
C ILE A 109 5.51 10.96 -14.79
N CYS A 110 5.52 11.71 -15.90
CA CYS A 110 6.62 11.66 -16.85
C CYS A 110 7.80 12.50 -16.35
N SER A 111 9.02 11.98 -16.51
CA SER A 111 10.26 12.70 -16.18
C SER A 111 10.66 13.76 -17.22
N GLY A 112 10.24 13.60 -18.49
CA GLY A 112 10.65 14.48 -19.59
C GLY A 112 9.56 15.45 -20.08
N CYS A 113 8.28 15.09 -19.92
CA CYS A 113 7.16 15.96 -20.29
C CYS A 113 6.41 16.42 -19.05
N PRO A 114 5.88 17.66 -19.06
CA PRO A 114 5.00 18.11 -18.00
C PRO A 114 3.71 17.28 -17.99
N GLY A 115 3.19 17.06 -16.79
CA GLY A 115 1.86 16.49 -16.58
C GLY A 115 1.84 14.99 -16.29
N VAL A 116 0.64 14.55 -15.95
CA VAL A 116 0.33 13.18 -15.58
C VAL A 116 -0.07 12.40 -16.82
N LYS A 117 0.51 11.22 -17.00
CA LYS A 117 0.18 10.28 -18.07
C LYS A 117 -0.72 9.19 -17.52
N SER A 118 -1.72 8.82 -18.30
CA SER A 118 -2.57 7.68 -17.98
C SER A 118 -2.75 6.80 -19.21
N THR A 119 -3.00 5.52 -18.97
CA THR A 119 -3.22 4.53 -20.03
C THR A 119 -4.35 3.59 -19.60
N ARG A 120 -5.13 3.18 -20.59
CA ARG A 120 -6.11 2.09 -20.50
C ARG A 120 -5.59 0.91 -21.31
N GLY A 121 -5.81 -0.31 -20.84
CA GLY A 121 -5.37 -1.54 -21.49
C GLY A 121 -3.87 -1.78 -21.36
N ALA A 122 -3.34 -1.82 -20.14
CA ALA A 122 -1.98 -2.29 -19.91
C ALA A 122 -1.85 -3.79 -20.23
N SER A 123 -0.66 -4.22 -20.66
CA SER A 123 -0.44 -5.65 -20.91
C SER A 123 -0.74 -6.47 -19.64
N PRO A 124 -1.42 -7.62 -19.75
CA PRO A 124 -1.72 -8.45 -18.58
C PRO A 124 -0.47 -8.85 -17.80
N ASP A 125 0.65 -9.07 -18.50
CA ASP A 125 1.93 -9.45 -17.88
C ASP A 125 2.54 -8.31 -17.06
N SER A 126 2.56 -7.07 -17.58
CA SER A 126 3.06 -5.91 -16.82
C SER A 126 2.20 -5.66 -15.59
N PHE A 127 0.88 -5.77 -15.72
CA PHE A 127 -0.04 -5.62 -14.60
C PHE A 127 0.17 -6.69 -13.53
N ARG A 128 0.31 -7.95 -13.95
CA ARG A 128 0.58 -9.07 -13.04
C ARG A 128 1.92 -8.90 -12.33
N ALA A 129 2.97 -8.51 -13.04
CA ALA A 129 4.29 -8.27 -12.46
C ALA A 129 4.24 -7.19 -11.36
N ARG A 130 3.63 -6.04 -11.67
CA ARG A 130 3.43 -4.94 -10.70
C ARG A 130 2.74 -5.41 -9.44
N LEU A 131 1.65 -6.15 -9.61
CA LEU A 131 0.86 -6.61 -8.50
C LEU A 131 1.61 -7.65 -7.64
N VAL A 132 2.30 -8.62 -8.26
CA VAL A 132 3.11 -9.59 -7.52
C VAL A 132 4.15 -8.86 -6.67
N SER A 133 4.79 -7.82 -7.22
CA SER A 133 5.73 -6.98 -6.48
C SER A 133 5.08 -6.23 -5.32
N VAL A 134 3.92 -5.61 -5.52
CA VAL A 134 3.18 -4.95 -4.43
C VAL A 134 2.77 -5.93 -3.33
N ILE A 135 2.30 -7.13 -3.69
CA ILE A 135 1.99 -8.19 -2.72
C ILE A 135 3.24 -8.59 -1.93
N HIS A 136 4.39 -8.72 -2.61
CA HIS A 136 5.65 -9.03 -1.97
C HIS A 136 6.09 -7.92 -1.00
N LEU A 137 5.95 -6.65 -1.39
CA LEU A 137 6.23 -5.52 -0.53
C LEU A 137 5.31 -5.44 0.69
N ARG A 138 3.99 -5.62 0.51
CA ARG A 138 3.03 -5.66 1.64
C ARG A 138 3.34 -6.76 2.64
N LYS A 139 3.86 -7.90 2.17
CA LYS A 139 4.29 -9.01 3.04
C LYS A 139 5.60 -8.69 3.76
N SER A 140 6.55 -8.10 3.05
CA SER A 140 7.88 -7.78 3.59
C SER A 140 7.84 -6.61 4.56
N PHE A 141 6.99 -5.61 4.27
CA PHE A 141 6.83 -4.36 5.00
C PHE A 141 5.35 -4.12 5.33
N PRO A 142 4.77 -4.89 6.27
CA PRO A 142 3.39 -4.70 6.65
C PRO A 142 3.22 -3.36 7.38
N ALA A 143 2.25 -2.54 6.97
CA ALA A 143 1.91 -1.29 7.68
C ALA A 143 1.26 -1.54 9.06
N ALA A 144 0.70 -2.74 9.26
CA ALA A 144 0.16 -3.16 10.54
C ALA A 144 0.28 -4.68 10.71
N LEU A 145 0.50 -5.08 11.96
CA LEU A 145 0.43 -6.47 12.40
C LEU A 145 -0.91 -6.74 13.05
N VAL A 146 -1.39 -7.96 12.90
CA VAL A 146 -2.69 -8.36 13.42
C VAL A 146 -2.54 -9.62 14.25
N GLU A 147 -3.01 -9.56 15.49
CA GLU A 147 -2.97 -10.65 16.44
C GLU A 147 -4.35 -10.93 17.03
N TRP A 148 -4.59 -12.19 17.37
CA TRP A 148 -5.77 -12.56 18.13
C TRP A 148 -5.45 -12.38 19.62
N GLN A 149 -6.16 -11.48 20.26
CA GLN A 149 -6.10 -11.29 21.71
C GLN A 149 -7.30 -11.98 22.34
N GLU A 150 -7.04 -12.86 23.29
CA GLU A 150 -8.08 -13.41 24.15
C GLU A 150 -8.44 -12.40 25.24
N TYR A 151 -9.73 -12.27 25.51
CA TYR A 151 -10.24 -11.40 26.56
C TYR A 151 -11.45 -12.04 27.24
N ASP A 152 -11.65 -11.66 28.50
CA ASP A 152 -12.80 -12.11 29.27
C ASP A 152 -14.07 -11.43 28.78
N GLY A 153 -15.11 -12.23 28.57
CA GLY A 153 -16.42 -11.76 28.17
C GLY A 153 -17.51 -12.74 28.57
N TYR A 154 -18.68 -12.59 27.95
CA TYR A 154 -19.84 -13.43 28.22
C TYR A 154 -20.45 -13.94 26.93
N GLU A 155 -20.84 -15.20 26.87
CA GLU A 155 -21.62 -15.77 25.79
C GLU A 155 -23.05 -16.07 26.24
N PHE A 156 -23.99 -15.92 25.31
CA PHE A 156 -25.39 -16.20 25.58
C PHE A 156 -25.70 -17.66 25.29
N CYS A 157 -26.29 -18.37 26.25
CA CYS A 157 -26.65 -19.78 26.12
C CYS A 157 -28.17 -19.94 26.11
N TRP A 158 -28.72 -20.35 24.96
CA TRP A 158 -30.13 -20.75 24.84
C TRP A 158 -30.31 -22.10 25.56
N GLY A 159 -31.05 -22.12 26.67
CA GLY A 159 -31.31 -23.33 27.47
C GLY A 159 -30.62 -23.38 28.85
N GLY A 160 -30.03 -22.28 29.32
CA GLY A 160 -29.47 -22.16 30.68
C GLY A 160 -29.83 -20.85 31.37
N ALA A 161 -29.07 -20.46 32.39
CA ALA A 161 -29.26 -19.22 33.17
C ALA A 161 -28.88 -17.92 32.42
N GLY A 162 -28.96 -17.90 31.09
CA GLY A 162 -28.62 -16.74 30.26
C GLY A 162 -27.13 -16.62 29.95
N LEU A 163 -26.49 -15.54 30.42
CA LEU A 163 -25.09 -15.21 30.14
C LEU A 163 -24.12 -16.06 30.97
N LYS A 164 -23.12 -16.65 30.32
CA LYS A 164 -22.03 -17.40 30.97
C LYS A 164 -20.69 -16.75 30.66
N PRO A 165 -19.75 -16.67 31.63
CA PRO A 165 -18.38 -16.24 31.35
C PRO A 165 -17.76 -17.10 30.25
N ALA A 166 -17.13 -16.45 29.28
CA ALA A 166 -16.48 -17.10 28.15
C ALA A 166 -15.23 -16.34 27.73
N LYS A 167 -14.22 -17.08 27.26
CA LYS A 167 -13.04 -16.49 26.61
C LYS A 167 -13.40 -16.16 25.17
N LYS A 168 -13.40 -14.87 24.84
CA LYS A 168 -13.61 -14.39 23.47
C LYS A 168 -12.28 -14.04 22.83
N LYS A 169 -12.25 -14.12 21.51
CA LYS A 169 -11.10 -13.70 20.69
C LYS A 169 -11.49 -12.45 19.93
N ARG A 170 -10.67 -11.40 20.05
CA ARG A 170 -10.76 -10.22 19.19
C ARG A 170 -9.46 -10.06 18.42
N LEU A 171 -9.58 -9.44 17.27
CA LEU A 171 -8.47 -9.17 16.38
C LEU A 171 -7.95 -7.77 16.72
N VAL A 172 -6.71 -7.68 17.21
CA VAL A 172 -6.04 -6.43 17.59
C VAL A 172 -5.04 -6.07 16.50
N ARG A 173 -5.07 -4.80 16.08
CA ARG A 173 -4.20 -4.25 15.05
C ARG A 173 -3.14 -3.37 15.70
N HIS A 174 -1.87 -3.68 15.43
CA HIS A 174 -0.71 -2.90 15.86
C HIS A 174 -0.09 -2.23 14.64
N LEU A 175 -0.03 -0.91 14.62
CA LEU A 175 0.66 -0.19 13.55
C LEU A 175 2.16 -0.43 13.65
N THR A 176 2.82 -0.66 12.52
CA THR A 176 4.28 -0.87 12.51
C THR A 176 5.05 0.43 12.47
N ALA A 177 4.39 1.53 12.09
CA ALA A 177 4.94 2.86 11.90
C ALA A 177 3.90 3.94 12.25
N GLU A 178 4.39 5.16 12.46
CA GLU A 178 3.58 6.38 12.56
C GLU A 178 3.89 7.23 11.32
N PRO A 179 3.22 6.96 10.18
CA PRO A 179 3.57 7.61 8.93
C PRO A 179 3.33 9.10 8.99
N VAL A 180 4.25 9.86 8.40
CA VAL A 180 4.09 11.30 8.21
C VAL A 180 3.23 11.60 6.98
N VAL A 181 2.65 12.80 6.94
CA VAL A 181 2.05 13.36 5.73
C VAL A 181 3.13 13.89 4.80
N LEU A 182 2.80 14.05 3.51
CA LEU A 182 3.76 14.42 2.47
C LEU A 182 4.43 15.78 2.74
N GLU A 183 3.67 16.77 3.21
CA GLU A 183 4.17 18.11 3.52
C GLU A 183 5.27 18.04 4.59
N THR A 184 4.99 17.33 5.69
CA THR A 184 5.95 17.14 6.78
C THR A 184 7.19 16.39 6.33
N LEU A 185 7.03 15.38 5.45
CA LEU A 185 8.17 14.67 4.86
C LEU A 185 9.06 15.63 4.07
N LEU A 186 8.47 16.45 3.19
CA LEU A 186 9.21 17.40 2.37
C LEU A 186 9.93 18.45 3.24
N GLU A 187 9.25 18.96 4.27
CA GLU A 187 9.85 19.89 5.24
C GLU A 187 11.04 19.26 5.96
N ASP A 188 10.88 18.06 6.52
CA ASP A 188 11.96 17.34 7.23
C ASP A 188 13.18 17.15 6.32
N LEU A 189 12.96 16.71 5.07
CA LEU A 189 14.01 16.50 4.08
C LEU A 189 14.69 17.81 3.68
N SER A 190 13.94 18.89 3.48
CA SER A 190 14.49 20.20 3.12
C SER A 190 15.39 20.79 4.20
N ARG A 191 15.07 20.52 5.47
CA ARG A 191 15.84 20.96 6.64
C ARG A 191 17.02 20.03 6.96
N GLY A 192 17.09 18.86 6.32
CA GLY A 192 18.04 17.80 6.69
C GLY A 192 17.80 17.20 8.08
N SER A 193 16.63 17.44 8.67
CA SER A 193 16.27 16.99 10.02
C SER A 193 15.59 15.63 9.95
N LEU A 194 16.36 14.59 9.65
CA LEU A 194 15.82 13.23 9.53
C LEU A 194 15.30 12.72 10.89
N ARG A 195 14.10 12.15 10.89
CA ARG A 195 13.52 11.52 12.09
C ARG A 195 14.39 10.39 12.64
N GLN A 196 14.39 10.27 13.96
CA GLN A 196 15.05 9.18 14.68
C GLN A 196 14.21 7.89 14.68
N CYS A 197 13.80 7.46 13.49
CA CYS A 197 13.23 6.12 13.30
C CYS A 197 14.24 5.23 12.55
N GLY A 198 14.20 3.95 12.87
CA GLY A 198 14.96 2.92 12.17
C GLY A 198 14.36 2.60 10.79
N PRO A 199 14.97 1.66 10.05
CA PRO A 199 14.41 1.17 8.79
C PRO A 199 13.07 0.45 9.02
N PRO A 200 12.22 0.37 7.98
CA PRO A 200 10.97 -0.38 8.08
C PRO A 200 11.29 -1.84 8.44
N VAL A 201 10.56 -2.36 9.43
CA VAL A 201 10.79 -3.71 9.96
C VAL A 201 10.47 -4.72 8.86
N VAL A 202 11.50 -5.40 8.37
CA VAL A 202 11.33 -6.51 7.43
C VAL A 202 10.73 -7.67 8.20
N CYS A 203 9.46 -7.95 7.97
CA CYS A 203 8.81 -9.09 8.59
C CYS A 203 9.30 -10.37 7.89
N LEU A 204 10.24 -11.09 8.50
CA LEU A 204 10.59 -12.47 8.14
C LEU A 204 9.45 -13.41 8.55
N LEU A 205 8.25 -13.19 8.02
CA LEU A 205 7.13 -14.09 8.23
C LEU A 205 7.39 -15.41 7.51
N ARG A 206 8.00 -16.36 8.23
CA ARG A 206 7.99 -17.80 7.91
C ARG A 206 6.60 -18.44 8.00
N ILE A 207 5.53 -17.66 7.84
CA ILE A 207 4.17 -18.15 7.90
C ILE A 207 3.67 -18.15 6.46
N GLU A 208 3.64 -19.33 5.85
CA GLU A 208 2.95 -19.57 4.59
C GLU A 208 1.54 -18.97 4.69
N ALA A 209 1.30 -17.88 3.97
CA ALA A 209 -0.04 -17.36 3.80
C ALA A 209 -0.83 -18.38 2.98
N ARG A 210 -1.40 -19.39 3.66
CA ARG A 210 -2.38 -20.29 3.06
C ARG A 210 -3.59 -19.43 2.72
N LEU A 211 -3.76 -19.15 1.43
CA LEU A 211 -5.01 -18.61 0.88
C LEU A 211 -6.14 -19.53 1.36
N LYS A 212 -6.92 -19.09 2.34
CA LYS A 212 -8.15 -19.76 2.73
C LYS A 212 -9.17 -19.47 1.64
N TYR A 213 -9.18 -20.30 0.60
CA TYR A 213 -10.37 -20.45 -0.22
C TYR A 213 -11.44 -21.06 0.68
N SER A 214 -12.54 -20.35 0.91
CA SER A 214 -13.75 -20.93 1.48
C SER A 214 -14.25 -21.97 0.49
N ARG A 215 -13.85 -23.24 0.68
CA ARG A 215 -14.55 -24.35 0.03
C ARG A 215 -15.95 -24.35 0.61
N ARG A 216 -16.91 -23.91 -0.21
CA ARG A 216 -18.33 -24.19 0.01
C ARG A 216 -18.43 -25.70 0.10
N GLN A 217 -18.71 -26.25 1.29
CA GLN A 217 -19.01 -27.66 1.43
C GLN A 217 -20.25 -27.92 0.58
N GLU A 218 -20.08 -28.66 -0.51
CA GLU A 218 -21.19 -29.27 -1.23
C GLU A 218 -21.86 -30.22 -0.24
N ARG A 219 -23.09 -29.89 0.14
CA ARG A 219 -23.97 -30.77 0.90
C ARG A 219 -24.41 -31.87 -0.06
N SER A 220 -23.85 -33.06 0.11
CA SER A 220 -24.43 -34.33 -0.34
C SER A 220 -25.60 -34.72 0.54
#